data_AF-A0A920UCW0-F1
#
_entry.id   AF-A0A920UCW0-F1
#
_cell.length_a   1.000
_cell.length_b   1.000
_cell.length_c   1.000
_cell.angle_alpha   90.00
_cell.angle_beta   90.00
_cell.angle_gamma   90.00
#
_symmetry.space_group_name_H-M   'P 1'
#
loop_
_entity.id
_entity.type
_entity.pdbx_description
1 polymer ?
#
loop_
_entity_poly.entity_id
_entity_poly.type
_entity_poly.pdbx_seq_one_letter_code
_entity_poly.pdbx_strand_id
1 'polypeptide(L)'
;MKSNHSLDGMLKQLQSDDAKHTLVELMALVAGADGVLQDEEKTIIKKIMKRVGVKDDHPYFDDDNLDVANVRANVGKILSSLKDISALK
;
A
#
# COMPACT_ATOMS: atom_id res chain seq x y z
N MET A 1 -24.51 -1.79 19.41
CA MET A 1 -23.09 -1.41 19.26
C MET A 1 -22.95 -0.69 17.94
N LYS A 2 -22.56 0.59 17.92
CA LYS A 2 -22.25 1.26 16.64
C LYS A 2 -20.98 0.62 16.11
N SER A 3 -21.07 -0.07 14.98
CA SER A 3 -19.90 -0.60 14.30
C SER A 3 -18.98 0.57 13.97
N ASN A 4 -17.77 0.55 14.52
CA ASN A 4 -16.74 1.52 14.20
C ASN A 4 -16.23 1.24 12.76
N HIS A 5 -17.06 1.49 11.75
CA HIS A 5 -16.68 1.45 10.33
C HIS A 5 -15.88 2.70 9.91
N SER A 6 -15.15 3.33 10.83
CA SER A 6 -14.23 4.39 10.46
C SER A 6 -12.93 3.75 9.97
N LEU A 7 -12.31 4.33 8.95
CA LEU A 7 -11.00 3.90 8.47
C LEU A 7 -10.00 3.81 9.63
N ASP A 8 -10.02 4.78 10.55
CA ASP A 8 -9.19 4.76 11.76
C ASP A 8 -9.42 3.54 12.65
N GLY A 9 -10.67 3.11 12.82
CA GLY A 9 -11.04 1.93 13.58
C GLY A 9 -10.61 0.64 12.90
N MET A 10 -10.74 0.56 11.58
CA MET A 10 -10.31 -0.59 10.78
C MET A 10 -8.79 -0.72 10.73
N LEU A 11 -8.05 0.39 10.62
CA LEU A 11 -6.59 0.40 10.65
C LEU A 11 -6.04 -0.11 11.99
N LYS A 12 -6.73 0.16 13.10
CA LYS A 12 -6.38 -0.39 14.43
C LYS A 12 -6.58 -1.90 14.53
N GLN A 13 -7.38 -2.52 13.65
CA GLN A 13 -7.60 -3.97 13.66
C GLN A 13 -6.47 -4.74 12.97
N LEU A 14 -5.60 -4.06 12.20
CA LEU A 14 -4.43 -4.66 11.57
C LEU A 14 -3.32 -4.88 12.60
N GLN A 15 -3.28 -6.09 13.16
CA GLN A 15 -2.33 -6.45 14.21
C GLN A 15 -1.03 -7.06 13.66
N SER A 16 -1.10 -7.88 12.61
CA SER A 16 0.09 -8.51 12.02
C SER A 16 0.83 -7.55 11.10
N ASP A 17 2.17 -7.66 11.10
CA ASP A 17 3.02 -6.84 10.25
C ASP A 17 2.76 -7.13 8.77
N ASP A 18 2.60 -8.40 8.39
CA ASP A 18 2.20 -8.80 7.04
C ASP A 18 0.94 -8.09 6.54
N ALA A 19 -0.09 -7.96 7.40
CA ALA A 19 -1.35 -7.30 7.01
C ALA A 19 -1.18 -5.78 6.84
N LYS A 20 -0.32 -5.16 7.65
CA LYS A 20 0.01 -3.74 7.53
C LYS A 20 0.80 -3.47 6.25
N HIS A 21 1.80 -4.31 5.94
CA HIS A 21 2.56 -4.24 4.70
C HIS A 21 1.67 -4.48 3.48
N THR A 22 0.81 -5.51 3.51
CA THR A 22 -0.15 -5.80 2.44
C THR A 22 -1.05 -4.61 2.13
N LEU A 23 -1.54 -3.89 3.15
CA LEU A 23 -2.34 -2.68 2.94
C LEU A 23 -1.54 -1.59 2.22
N VAL A 24 -0.31 -1.31 2.67
CA VAL A 24 0.55 -0.27 2.09
C VAL A 24 0.88 -0.60 0.64
N GLU A 25 1.20 -1.86 0.34
CA GLU A 25 1.42 -2.33 -1.02
C GLU A 25 0.17 -2.17 -1.88
N LEU A 26 -1.01 -2.57 -1.39
CA LEU A 26 -2.27 -2.41 -2.10
C LEU A 26 -2.57 -0.94 -2.43
N MET A 27 -2.32 -0.03 -1.50
CA MET A 27 -2.51 1.39 -1.74
C MET A 27 -1.54 1.94 -2.79
N ALA A 28 -0.28 1.52 -2.75
CA ALA A 28 0.71 1.88 -3.76
C ALA A 28 0.34 1.31 -5.15
N LEU A 29 -0.25 0.12 -5.21
CA LEU A 29 -0.79 -0.47 -6.44
C LEU A 29 -1.90 0.38 -7.04
N VAL A 30 -2.90 0.74 -6.22
CA VAL A 30 -4.05 1.53 -6.66
C VAL A 30 -3.61 2.90 -7.15
N ALA A 31 -2.72 3.55 -6.40
CA ALA A 31 -2.22 4.88 -6.74
C ALA A 31 -1.25 4.87 -7.94
N GLY A 32 -0.60 3.74 -8.22
CA GLY A 32 0.24 3.56 -9.41
C GLY A 32 -0.53 3.10 -10.66
N ALA A 33 -1.83 2.81 -10.57
CA ALA A 33 -2.58 2.11 -11.61
C ALA A 33 -2.81 2.94 -12.88
N ASP A 34 -2.94 4.26 -12.75
CA ASP A 34 -3.05 5.19 -13.88
C ASP A 34 -1.69 5.55 -14.49
N GLY A 35 -0.60 5.02 -13.91
CA GLY A 35 0.75 5.26 -14.35
C GLY A 35 1.31 6.63 -13.95
N VAL A 36 0.70 7.36 -13.00
CA VAL A 36 1.24 8.61 -12.44
C VAL A 36 0.93 8.70 -10.96
N LEU A 37 1.95 8.62 -10.11
CA LEU A 37 1.74 8.81 -8.68
C LEU A 37 1.85 10.27 -8.27
N GLN A 38 0.73 10.83 -7.83
CA GLN A 38 0.59 12.23 -7.44
C GLN A 38 1.01 12.46 -5.99
N ASP A 39 1.34 13.71 -5.65
CA ASP A 39 1.82 14.07 -4.31
C ASP A 39 0.74 13.90 -3.23
N GLU A 40 -0.54 14.04 -3.59
CA GLU A 40 -1.64 13.72 -2.68
C GLU A 40 -1.67 12.24 -2.30
N GLU A 41 -1.49 11.34 -3.26
CA GLU A 41 -1.49 9.89 -3.02
C GLU A 41 -0.30 9.49 -2.16
N LYS A 42 0.89 10.04 -2.43
CA LYS A 42 2.08 9.87 -1.58
C LYS A 42 1.79 10.30 -0.15
N THR A 43 1.16 11.46 0.02
CA THR A 43 0.82 12.01 1.34
C THR A 43 -0.15 11.10 2.09
N ILE A 44 -1.15 10.55 1.41
CA ILE A 44 -2.14 9.63 2.00
C ILE A 44 -1.48 8.33 2.44
N ILE A 45 -0.66 7.71 1.58
CA ILE A 45 0.03 6.45 1.89
C ILE A 45 0.94 6.62 3.10
N LYS A 46 1.76 7.69 3.15
CA LYS A 46 2.63 7.99 4.31
C LYS A 46 1.84 8.16 5.61
N LYS A 47 0.69 8.86 5.57
CA LYS A 47 -0.16 9.02 6.76
C LYS A 47 -0.67 7.68 7.27
N ILE A 48 -1.03 6.77 6.36
CA ILE A 48 -1.52 5.44 6.73
C ILE A 48 -0.39 4.57 7.26
N MET A 49 0.80 4.58 6.65
CA MET A 49 1.99 3.89 7.18
C MET A 49 2.29 4.29 8.63
N LYS A 50 2.38 5.61 8.89
CA LYS A 50 2.57 6.15 10.25
C LYS A 50 1.47 5.69 11.20
N ARG A 51 0.23 5.60 10.71
CA ARG A 51 -0.93 5.21 11.52
C ARG A 51 -0.93 3.72 11.90
N VAL A 52 -0.47 2.85 11.00
CA VAL A 52 -0.38 1.40 11.23
C VAL A 52 0.97 0.98 11.85
N GLY A 53 1.93 1.89 11.95
CA GLY A 53 3.24 1.63 12.56
C GLY A 53 4.24 0.96 11.62
N VAL A 54 4.03 1.06 10.30
CA VAL A 54 5.01 0.64 9.29
C VAL A 54 6.05 1.75 9.20
N LYS A 55 7.32 1.41 9.43
CA LYS A 55 8.44 2.35 9.34
C LYS A 55 8.79 2.64 7.88
N ASP A 56 9.52 3.74 7.66
CA ASP A 56 9.98 4.19 6.34
C ASP A 56 11.00 3.25 5.66
N ASP A 57 11.36 2.13 6.32
CA ASP A 57 12.13 1.00 5.77
C ASP A 57 11.44 0.30 4.58
N HIS A 58 10.13 0.53 4.42
CA HIS A 58 9.37 -0.08 3.34
C HIS A 58 10.04 0.21 1.98
N PRO A 59 10.36 -0.79 1.14
CA PRO A 59 11.27 -0.67 -0.02
C PRO A 59 10.86 0.35 -1.10
N TYR A 60 9.69 0.96 -0.96
CA TYR A 60 9.20 2.03 -1.81
C TYR A 60 9.52 3.43 -1.32
N PHE A 61 10.05 3.58 -0.11
CA PHE A 61 10.31 4.86 0.52
C PHE A 61 11.79 4.94 0.85
N ASP A 62 12.44 6.00 0.38
CA ASP A 62 13.83 6.31 0.69
C ASP A 62 13.84 7.63 1.45
N ASP A 63 14.02 7.52 2.77
CA ASP A 63 14.22 8.54 3.85
C ASP A 63 13.34 9.80 3.89
N ASP A 64 12.48 10.04 2.91
CA ASP A 64 11.41 11.05 2.88
C ASP A 64 10.72 11.11 1.50
N ASN A 65 11.09 10.27 0.53
CA ASN A 65 10.47 10.24 -0.79
C ASN A 65 10.03 8.83 -1.17
N LEU A 66 8.91 8.74 -1.88
CA LEU A 66 8.50 7.49 -2.47
C LEU A 66 9.23 7.30 -3.80
N ASP A 67 9.97 6.21 -3.94
CA ASP A 67 10.56 5.75 -5.18
C ASP A 67 9.46 5.23 -6.13
N VAL A 68 8.92 6.15 -6.93
CA VAL A 68 7.89 5.85 -7.92
C VAL A 68 8.35 4.78 -8.92
N ALA A 69 9.64 4.73 -9.25
CA ALA A 69 10.16 3.74 -10.19
C ALA A 69 10.14 2.34 -9.57
N ASN A 70 10.56 2.21 -8.31
CA ASN A 70 10.51 0.93 -7.60
C ASN A 70 9.08 0.48 -7.31
N VAL A 71 8.18 1.41 -6.96
CA VAL A 71 6.74 1.13 -6.84
C VAL A 71 6.21 0.55 -8.14
N ARG A 72 6.44 1.21 -9.29
CA ARG A 72 5.99 0.70 -10.60
C ARG A 72 6.58 -0.66 -10.95
N ALA A 73 7.86 -0.87 -10.66
CA ALA A 73 8.53 -2.14 -10.93
C ALA A 73 7.89 -3.29 -10.12
N ASN A 74 7.62 -3.06 -8.84
CA ASN A 74 6.94 -4.07 -8.01
C ASN A 74 5.44 -4.17 -8.31
N VAL A 75 4.75 -3.08 -8.67
CA VAL A 75 3.37 -3.12 -9.18
C VAL A 75 3.30 -4.06 -10.39
N GLY A 76 4.24 -3.92 -11.32
CA GLY A 76 4.37 -4.82 -12.47
C GLY A 76 4.55 -6.29 -12.06
N LYS A 77 5.41 -6.57 -11.07
CA LYS A 77 5.60 -7.94 -10.55
C LYS A 77 4.35 -8.49 -9.86
N ILE A 78 3.72 -7.70 -8.99
CA ILE A 78 2.50 -8.09 -8.26
C ILE A 78 1.37 -8.38 -9.26
N LEU A 79 1.11 -7.45 -10.19
CA LEU A 79 0.10 -7.67 -11.24
C LEU A 79 0.41 -8.90 -12.10
N SER A 80 1.69 -9.17 -12.36
CA SER A 80 2.09 -10.38 -13.10
C SER A 80 1.83 -11.66 -12.28
N SER A 81 2.13 -11.67 -10.98
CA SER A 81 1.79 -12.81 -10.10
C SER A 81 0.28 -13.01 -9.91
N LEU A 82 -0.53 -11.95 -10.02
CA LEU A 82 -1.98 -12.03 -9.95
C LEU A 82 -2.59 -12.49 -11.29
N LYS A 83 -1.94 -12.25 -12.45
CA LYS A 83 -2.38 -12.80 -13.74
C LYS A 83 -2.37 -14.32 -13.75
N ASP A 84 -1.53 -14.96 -12.95
CA ASP A 84 -1.55 -16.41 -12.77
C ASP A 84 -2.85 -16.88 -12.07
N ILE A 85 -3.54 -16.02 -11.32
CA ILE A 85 -4.86 -16.32 -10.73
C ILE A 85 -5.94 -16.37 -11.82
N SER A 86 -5.85 -15.56 -12.88
CA SER A 86 -6.75 -15.69 -14.03
C SER A 86 -6.56 -16.99 -14.84
N ALA A 87 -5.49 -17.75 -14.58
CA ALA A 87 -5.27 -19.09 -15.13
C ALA A 87 -5.89 -20.22 -14.27
N LEU A 88 -6.36 -19.91 -13.06
CA LEU A 88 -7.18 -20.82 -12.25
C LEU A 88 -8.63 -20.78 -12.75
N LYS A 89 -8.90 -21.45 -13.88
CA LYS A 89 -10.24 -21.84 -14.31
C LYS A 89 -10.46 -23.33 -14.09
#